data_AF-A0A819V0N3-F1
#
_entry.id   AF-A0A819V0N3-F1
#
_cell.length_a   1.000
_cell.length_b   1.000
_cell.length_c   1.000
_cell.angle_alpha   90.00
_cell.angle_beta   90.00
_cell.angle_gamma   90.00
#
_symmetry.space_group_name_H-M   'P 1'
#
loop_
_entity.id
_entity.type
_entity.pdbx_description
1 polymer ?
#
loop_
_entity_poly.entity_id
_entity_poly.type
_entity_poly.pdbx_seq_one_letter_code
_entity_poly.pdbx_strand_id
1 'polypeptide(L)'
;MINNRDEYKNIDDTLSKPIELNKLNSIFDDYDKSDTTRPLLNNSNDDEQSPYEEVAVNISNKDDPAMLCLTFRSVFIGILLTCLMSFTSQFFDYRTSPLDINIGLIILLGYMLGEFMSNFLPEKLFNMTINPGSFSVKEHALITIMATSGITTSYAIQVITVQRIYYNYYNTHVNAILFILVINLLAFSIS
;
A
#
# COMPACT_ATOMS: atom_id res chain seq x y z
N MET A 1 8.65 42.15 58.55
CA MET A 1 7.87 41.62 57.40
C MET A 1 8.24 42.44 56.19
N ILE A 2 9.33 42.06 55.51
CA ILE A 2 9.77 42.70 54.27
C ILE A 2 9.04 41.97 53.14
N ASN A 3 8.36 42.74 52.32
CA ASN A 3 7.30 42.33 51.42
C ASN A 3 7.87 41.62 50.19
N ASN A 4 7.73 40.29 50.10
CA ASN A 4 8.09 39.48 48.93
C ASN A 4 7.33 39.83 47.63
N ARG A 5 6.51 40.89 47.60
CA ARG A 5 5.78 41.32 46.40
C ARG A 5 6.66 41.96 45.33
N ASP A 6 7.85 42.45 45.69
CA ASP A 6 8.69 43.18 44.74
C ASP A 6 9.51 42.23 43.85
N GLU A 7 9.69 40.98 44.25
CA GLU A 7 10.46 39.96 43.52
C GLU A 7 9.62 39.28 42.42
N TYR A 8 8.32 39.04 42.67
CA TYR A 8 7.40 38.53 41.64
C TYR A 8 7.12 39.54 40.52
N LYS A 9 7.20 40.84 40.83
CA LYS A 9 6.94 41.90 39.86
C LYS A 9 8.01 41.98 38.76
N ASN A 10 9.24 41.55 39.07
CA ASN A 10 10.36 41.59 38.13
C ASN A 10 10.40 40.36 37.20
N ILE A 11 9.85 39.22 37.65
CA ILE A 11 9.70 38.02 36.80
C ILE A 11 8.58 38.25 35.78
N ASP A 12 7.48 38.87 36.18
CA ASP A 12 6.39 39.27 35.28
C ASP A 12 6.84 40.30 34.23
N ASP A 13 7.76 41.23 34.58
CA ASP A 13 8.31 42.20 33.62
C ASP A 13 9.27 41.55 32.59
N THR A 14 9.86 40.39 32.90
CA THR A 14 10.66 39.61 31.93
C THR A 14 9.81 38.75 30.99
N LEU A 15 8.62 38.32 31.42
CA LEU A 15 7.58 37.68 30.57
C LEU A 15 6.70 38.72 29.85
N SER A 16 6.71 39.99 30.29
CA SER A 16 5.97 41.11 29.67
C SER A 16 6.78 41.89 28.64
N LYS A 17 7.99 41.44 28.28
CA LYS A 17 8.53 41.83 26.98
C LYS A 17 7.70 41.09 25.94
N PRO A 18 7.11 41.78 24.94
CA PRO A 18 6.44 41.15 23.83
C PRO A 18 7.49 40.46 22.95
N ILE A 19 8.10 39.41 23.48
CA ILE A 19 8.92 38.47 22.74
C ILE A 19 7.90 37.67 21.94
N GLU A 20 7.74 38.15 20.71
CA GLU A 20 7.19 37.40 19.59
C GLU A 20 5.69 37.12 19.60
N LEU A 21 4.82 37.83 20.32
CA LEU A 21 3.38 37.77 19.98
C LEU A 21 3.10 38.47 18.65
N ASN A 22 3.65 39.66 18.43
CA ASN A 22 3.56 40.33 17.12
C ASN A 22 4.36 39.61 16.04
N LYS A 23 5.45 38.92 16.42
CA LYS A 23 6.27 38.19 15.46
C LYS A 23 5.65 36.85 15.10
N LEU A 24 5.09 36.11 16.08
CA LEU A 24 4.25 34.95 15.85
C LEU A 24 3.01 35.33 15.07
N ASN A 25 2.30 36.40 15.43
CA ASN A 25 1.15 36.88 14.65
C ASN A 25 1.56 37.27 13.23
N SER A 26 2.72 37.90 13.04
CA SER A 26 3.21 38.15 11.68
C SER A 26 3.61 36.88 10.93
N ILE A 27 4.07 35.84 11.62
CA ILE A 27 4.40 34.52 11.03
C ILE A 27 3.11 33.75 10.72
N PHE A 28 2.09 33.83 11.57
CA PHE A 28 0.77 33.24 11.36
C PHE A 28 0.01 33.99 10.25
N ASP A 29 0.11 35.32 10.19
CA ASP A 29 -0.44 36.16 9.11
C ASP A 29 0.28 35.91 7.78
N ASP A 30 1.58 35.59 7.81
CA ASP A 30 2.37 35.21 6.62
C ASP A 30 2.10 33.75 6.21
N TYR A 31 1.85 32.85 7.18
CA TYR A 31 1.40 31.48 6.93
C TYR A 31 0.00 31.46 6.28
N ASP A 32 -0.95 32.23 6.82
CA ASP A 32 -2.33 32.34 6.31
C ASP A 32 -2.38 33.04 4.94
N LYS A 33 -1.50 34.04 4.71
CA LYS A 33 -1.30 34.62 3.37
C LYS A 33 -0.60 33.66 2.41
N SER A 34 0.32 32.82 2.87
CA SER A 34 0.99 31.85 2.00
C SER A 34 0.06 30.73 1.53
N ASP A 35 -0.98 30.39 2.29
CA ASP A 35 -2.04 29.45 1.88
C ASP A 35 -3.10 30.13 1.00
N THR A 36 -3.42 31.41 1.25
CA THR A 36 -4.49 32.13 0.50
C THR A 36 -3.99 32.82 -0.79
N THR A 37 -2.68 33.10 -0.90
CA THR A 37 -2.09 33.86 -2.04
C THR A 37 -1.25 33.02 -2.98
N ARG A 38 -1.16 31.69 -2.79
CA ARG A 38 -0.75 30.80 -3.89
C ARG A 38 -1.77 31.02 -5.00
N PRO A 39 -1.36 31.50 -6.18
CA PRO A 39 -2.30 31.89 -7.20
C PRO A 39 -3.19 30.70 -7.51
N LEU A 40 -4.48 30.84 -7.21
CA LEU A 40 -5.51 30.15 -7.96
C LEU A 40 -5.19 30.44 -9.42
N LEU A 41 -4.56 29.48 -10.09
CA LEU A 41 -4.27 29.57 -11.51
C LEU A 41 -5.61 29.82 -12.19
N ASN A 42 -5.77 31.07 -12.61
CA ASN A 42 -6.94 31.54 -13.29
C ASN A 42 -6.97 30.89 -14.67
N ASN A 43 -7.58 29.72 -14.77
CA ASN A 43 -8.30 29.27 -15.95
C ASN A 43 -9.27 28.15 -15.58
N SER A 44 -10.50 28.32 -16.04
CA SER A 44 -11.67 27.50 -15.76
C SER A 44 -11.60 26.09 -16.39
N ASN A 45 -10.65 25.26 -15.94
CA ASN A 45 -10.57 23.79 -16.15
C ASN A 45 -9.71 23.06 -15.08
N ASP A 46 -9.23 23.74 -14.03
CA ASP A 46 -8.21 23.22 -13.09
C ASP A 46 -8.74 22.85 -11.68
N ASP A 47 -10.05 22.63 -11.53
CA ASP A 47 -10.65 22.24 -10.23
C ASP A 47 -10.19 20.84 -9.74
N GLU A 48 -9.54 20.07 -10.61
CA GLU A 48 -8.95 18.77 -10.30
C GLU A 48 -7.48 18.86 -9.84
N GLN A 49 -6.80 20.01 -10.02
CA GLN A 49 -5.38 20.16 -9.72
C GLN A 49 -5.11 20.45 -8.23
N SER A 50 -4.15 19.74 -7.63
CA SER A 50 -3.79 20.00 -6.23
C SER A 50 -3.31 21.44 -6.06
N PRO A 51 -3.78 22.20 -5.04
CA PRO A 51 -3.29 23.56 -4.74
C PRO A 51 -1.80 23.61 -4.36
N TYR A 52 -1.24 22.45 -3.99
CA TYR A 52 0.17 22.29 -3.65
C TYR A 52 0.96 21.96 -4.92
N GLU A 53 1.84 22.88 -5.35
CA GLU A 53 2.63 22.77 -6.58
C GLU A 53 3.52 21.52 -6.56
N GLU A 54 4.10 21.19 -5.41
CA GLU A 54 4.89 19.99 -5.18
C GLU A 54 4.11 18.68 -5.41
N VAL A 55 2.79 18.69 -5.21
CA VAL A 55 1.90 17.54 -5.45
C VAL A 55 1.41 17.54 -6.90
N ALA A 56 1.07 18.72 -7.42
CA ALA A 56 0.60 18.95 -8.79
C ALA A 56 1.61 18.52 -9.87
N VAL A 57 2.91 18.67 -9.58
CA VAL A 57 4.00 18.28 -10.50
C VAL A 57 4.30 16.77 -10.43
N ASN A 58 4.11 16.16 -9.26
CA ASN A 58 4.50 14.77 -9.02
C ASN A 58 3.36 13.77 -9.29
N ILE A 59 2.11 14.23 -9.32
CA ILE A 59 0.93 13.40 -9.54
C ILE A 59 0.17 13.98 -10.74
N SER A 60 0.13 13.24 -11.85
CA SER A 60 -0.77 13.58 -12.95
C SER A 60 -2.20 13.35 -12.51
N ASN A 61 -3.02 14.41 -12.48
CA ASN A 61 -4.44 14.28 -12.16
C ASN A 61 -5.30 13.69 -13.26
N LYS A 62 -4.76 13.59 -14.48
CA LYS A 62 -5.41 12.88 -15.58
C LYS A 62 -4.97 11.43 -15.59
N ASP A 63 -5.89 10.52 -15.26
CA ASP A 63 -5.74 9.10 -15.52
C ASP A 63 -5.91 8.84 -17.02
N ASP A 64 -4.99 8.07 -17.63
CA ASP A 64 -5.11 7.63 -19.02
C ASP A 64 -5.87 6.30 -19.09
N PRO A 65 -7.13 6.28 -19.56
CA PRO A 65 -7.93 5.06 -19.66
C PRO A 65 -7.44 4.11 -20.76
N ALA A 66 -6.58 4.56 -21.68
CA ALA A 66 -6.02 3.71 -22.73
C ALA A 66 -4.84 2.84 -22.24
N MET A 67 -4.28 3.15 -21.07
CA MET A 67 -3.17 2.41 -20.50
C MET A 67 -3.60 1.00 -20.07
N LEU A 68 -2.92 -0.03 -20.60
CA LEU A 68 -3.26 -1.41 -20.30
C LEU A 68 -2.94 -1.76 -18.84
N CYS A 69 -3.96 -2.28 -18.14
CA CYS A 69 -3.84 -2.78 -16.77
C CYS A 69 -3.64 -4.32 -16.75
N LEU A 70 -4.39 -5.03 -17.60
CA LEU A 70 -4.34 -6.48 -17.69
C LEU A 70 -3.46 -6.91 -18.87
N THR A 71 -2.21 -7.27 -18.59
CA THR A 71 -1.29 -7.83 -19.57
C THR A 71 -0.88 -9.24 -19.17
N PHE A 72 -0.34 -10.01 -20.12
CA PHE A 72 0.13 -11.35 -19.83
C PHE A 72 1.26 -11.35 -18.77
N ARG A 73 2.17 -10.37 -18.84
CA ARG A 73 3.27 -10.24 -17.88
C ARG A 73 2.78 -9.98 -16.46
N SER A 74 1.80 -9.09 -16.27
CA SER A 74 1.31 -8.75 -14.94
C SER A 74 0.56 -9.92 -14.29
N VAL A 75 -0.22 -10.66 -15.07
CA VAL A 75 -0.89 -11.88 -14.61
C VAL A 75 0.10 -12.99 -14.27
N PHE A 76 1.11 -13.23 -15.12
CA PHE A 76 2.11 -14.27 -14.88
C PHE A 76 2.93 -13.99 -13.61
N ILE A 77 3.47 -12.77 -13.47
CA ILE A 77 4.23 -12.35 -12.30
C ILE A 77 3.33 -12.36 -11.05
N GLY A 78 2.10 -11.86 -11.16
CA GLY A 78 1.12 -11.86 -10.08
C GLY A 78 0.88 -13.27 -9.54
N ILE A 79 0.53 -14.23 -10.40
CA ILE A 79 0.30 -15.63 -10.00
C ILE A 79 1.55 -16.25 -9.37
N LEU A 80 2.73 -16.00 -9.94
CA LEU A 80 4.00 -16.51 -9.40
C LEU A 80 4.24 -15.98 -7.98
N LEU A 81 4.08 -14.66 -7.77
CA LEU A 81 4.28 -14.04 -6.46
C LEU A 81 3.23 -14.51 -5.45
N THR A 82 1.96 -14.59 -5.85
CA THR A 82 0.89 -15.12 -4.99
C THR A 82 1.17 -16.57 -4.58
N CYS A 83 1.64 -17.41 -5.49
CA CYS A 83 1.97 -18.80 -5.19
C CYS A 83 3.13 -18.91 -4.19
N LEU A 84 4.21 -18.16 -4.40
CA LEU A 84 5.35 -18.12 -3.49
C LEU A 84 4.95 -17.59 -2.10
N MET A 85 4.12 -16.55 -2.06
CA MET A 85 3.64 -15.96 -0.82
C MET A 85 2.77 -16.95 -0.05
N SER A 86 1.79 -17.56 -0.72
CA SER A 86 0.89 -18.54 -0.10
C SER A 86 1.64 -19.76 0.44
N PHE A 87 2.61 -20.27 -0.32
CA PHE A 87 3.48 -21.35 0.15
C PHE A 87 4.26 -20.95 1.41
N THR A 88 4.89 -19.77 1.38
CA THR A 88 5.75 -19.31 2.48
C THR A 88 4.93 -19.03 3.74
N SER A 89 3.79 -18.34 3.60
CA SER A 89 2.83 -18.11 4.69
C SER A 89 2.36 -19.42 5.29
N GLN A 90 1.90 -20.37 4.47
CA GLN A 90 1.39 -21.65 4.97
C GLN A 90 2.49 -22.51 5.62
N PHE A 91 3.72 -22.42 5.12
CA PHE A 91 4.87 -23.14 5.69
C PHE A 91 5.27 -22.60 7.07
N PHE A 92 5.29 -21.27 7.25
CA PHE A 92 5.66 -20.67 8.53
C PHE A 92 4.56 -20.77 9.59
N ASP A 93 3.30 -20.91 9.19
CA ASP A 93 2.16 -21.12 10.10
C ASP A 93 2.31 -22.37 10.97
N TYR A 94 2.98 -23.41 10.45
CA TYR A 94 3.25 -24.64 11.20
C TYR A 94 4.43 -24.55 12.18
N ARG A 95 5.18 -23.45 12.17
CA ARG A 95 6.35 -23.28 13.02
C ARG A 95 5.94 -22.66 14.36
N THR A 96 6.57 -23.09 15.45
CA THR A 96 6.37 -22.53 16.80
C THR A 96 6.62 -21.02 16.88
N SER A 97 7.51 -20.50 16.02
CA SER A 97 7.76 -19.07 15.86
C SER A 97 7.52 -18.71 14.39
N PRO A 98 6.31 -18.26 14.02
CA PRO A 98 6.00 -17.85 12.66
C PRO A 98 6.82 -16.62 12.28
N LEU A 99 7.16 -16.51 11.00
CA LEU A 99 7.83 -15.35 10.44
C LEU A 99 6.82 -14.58 9.59
N ASP A 100 6.56 -13.34 9.96
CA ASP A 100 5.69 -12.46 9.20
C ASP A 100 6.48 -11.76 8.09
N ILE A 101 6.01 -11.92 6.86
CA ILE A 101 6.67 -11.35 5.69
C ILE A 101 6.14 -9.93 5.49
N ASN A 102 7.06 -8.96 5.39
CA ASN A 102 6.68 -7.57 5.18
C ASN A 102 6.16 -7.33 3.75
N ILE A 103 5.02 -6.65 3.62
CA ILE A 103 4.39 -6.35 2.33
C ILE A 103 5.28 -5.50 1.41
N GLY A 104 6.07 -4.58 1.96
CA GLY A 104 6.94 -3.70 1.20
C GLY A 104 8.01 -4.46 0.42
N LEU A 105 8.47 -5.60 0.94
CA LEU A 105 9.42 -6.48 0.23
C LEU A 105 8.78 -7.06 -1.04
N ILE A 106 7.50 -7.45 -0.97
CA ILE A 106 6.76 -8.01 -2.09
C ILE A 106 6.50 -6.95 -3.15
N ILE A 107 6.16 -5.73 -2.73
CA ILE A 107 5.96 -4.60 -3.64
C ILE A 107 7.25 -4.31 -4.40
N LEU A 108 8.39 -4.22 -3.70
CA LEU A 108 9.69 -3.99 -4.34
C LEU A 108 10.04 -5.13 -5.31
N LEU A 109 9.82 -6.39 -4.91
CA LEU A 109 10.08 -7.55 -5.76
C LEU A 109 9.20 -7.54 -7.03
N GLY A 110 7.93 -7.17 -6.87
CA GLY A 110 6.97 -7.05 -7.98
C GLY A 110 7.38 -5.98 -8.99
N TYR A 111 7.92 -4.86 -8.52
CA TYR A 111 8.49 -3.83 -9.40
C TYR A 111 9.73 -4.33 -10.14
N MET A 112 10.70 -4.92 -9.42
CA MET A 112 11.94 -5.42 -10.00
C MET A 112 11.71 -6.50 -11.07
N LEU A 113 10.80 -7.44 -10.78
CA LEU A 113 10.44 -8.51 -11.72
C LEU A 113 9.62 -7.99 -12.90
N GLY A 114 8.74 -7.01 -12.68
CA GLY A 114 7.96 -6.35 -13.74
C GLY A 114 8.84 -5.68 -14.78
N GLU A 115 9.83 -4.90 -14.32
CA GLU A 115 10.77 -4.21 -15.20
C GLU A 115 11.74 -5.18 -15.89
N PHE A 116 12.21 -6.20 -15.17
CA PHE A 116 13.04 -7.25 -15.75
C PHE A 116 12.31 -8.01 -16.87
N MET A 117 11.05 -8.40 -16.64
CA MET A 117 10.26 -9.11 -17.65
C MET A 117 9.88 -8.20 -18.82
N SER A 118 9.67 -6.90 -18.60
CA SER A 118 9.44 -5.94 -19.69
C SER A 118 10.61 -5.88 -20.68
N ASN A 119 11.85 -6.05 -20.19
CA ASN A 119 13.05 -6.02 -21.03
C ASN A 119 13.36 -7.37 -21.69
N PHE A 120 12.88 -8.48 -21.12
CA PHE A 120 13.16 -9.83 -21.61
C PHE A 120 12.10 -10.35 -22.61
N LEU A 121 10.87 -9.82 -22.56
CA LEU A 121 9.74 -10.36 -23.32
C LEU A 121 9.68 -9.77 -24.75
N PRO A 122 9.56 -10.61 -25.80
CA PRO A 122 9.44 -10.15 -27.17
C PRO A 122 8.12 -9.39 -27.41
N GLU A 123 8.16 -8.34 -28.22
CA GLU A 123 7.05 -7.40 -28.47
C GLU A 123 5.78 -8.07 -29.02
N LYS A 124 5.94 -9.10 -29.86
CA LYS A 124 4.83 -9.84 -30.48
C LYS A 124 5.11 -11.33 -30.48
N LEU A 125 4.07 -12.10 -30.17
CA LEU A 125 4.07 -13.54 -30.33
C LEU A 125 2.76 -13.94 -31.02
N PHE A 126 2.85 -14.66 -32.15
CA PHE A 126 1.71 -15.22 -32.90
C PHE A 126 0.50 -14.26 -33.04
N ASN A 127 0.71 -13.07 -33.63
CA ASN A 127 -0.29 -12.01 -33.83
C ASN A 127 -0.84 -11.28 -32.58
N MET A 128 -0.41 -11.64 -31.37
CA MET A 128 -0.78 -10.93 -30.15
C MET A 128 0.38 -10.05 -29.66
N THR A 129 0.09 -8.77 -29.38
CA THR A 129 1.07 -7.85 -28.77
C THR A 129 1.18 -8.20 -27.29
N ILE A 130 2.17 -9.03 -26.95
CA ILE A 130 2.38 -9.51 -25.57
C ILE A 130 3.03 -8.44 -24.71
N ASN A 131 3.84 -7.57 -25.32
CA ASN A 131 4.52 -6.48 -24.64
C ASN A 131 4.16 -5.15 -25.32
N PRO A 132 3.10 -4.47 -24.85
CA PRO A 132 2.62 -3.22 -25.44
C PRO A 132 3.46 -1.98 -25.05
N GLY A 133 4.55 -2.14 -24.29
CA GLY A 133 5.45 -1.04 -23.92
C GLY A 133 6.00 -1.15 -22.49
N SER A 134 6.54 -0.05 -21.97
CA SER A 134 7.14 0.05 -20.62
C SER A 134 6.19 -0.42 -19.50
N PHE A 135 6.77 -0.82 -18.37
CA PHE A 135 6.00 -1.28 -17.21
C PHE A 135 5.10 -0.17 -16.66
N SER A 136 3.81 -0.46 -16.58
CA SER A 136 2.77 0.48 -16.17
C SER A 136 2.57 0.48 -14.66
N VAL A 137 2.23 1.64 -14.08
CA VAL A 137 1.79 1.76 -12.68
C VAL A 137 0.53 0.89 -12.44
N LYS A 138 -0.35 0.74 -13.43
CA LYS A 138 -1.56 -0.09 -13.34
C LYS A 138 -1.22 -1.58 -13.25
N GLU A 139 -0.25 -2.03 -14.04
CA GLU A 139 0.23 -3.42 -13.97
C GLU A 139 0.90 -3.71 -12.64
N HIS A 140 1.68 -2.76 -12.11
CA HIS A 140 2.29 -2.87 -10.79
C HIS A 140 1.26 -2.97 -9.67
N ALA A 141 0.24 -2.11 -9.71
CA ALA A 141 -0.87 -2.15 -8.76
C ALA A 141 -1.60 -3.50 -8.83
N LEU A 142 -1.86 -4.01 -10.03
CA LEU A 142 -2.49 -5.31 -10.24
C LEU A 142 -1.66 -6.45 -9.63
N ILE A 143 -0.35 -6.51 -9.90
CA ILE A 143 0.56 -7.50 -9.31
C ILE A 143 0.54 -7.42 -7.78
N THR A 144 0.55 -6.21 -7.23
CA THR A 144 0.54 -5.98 -5.79
C THR A 144 -0.74 -6.52 -5.16
N ILE A 145 -1.91 -6.25 -5.74
CA ILE A 145 -3.19 -6.77 -5.25
C ILE A 145 -3.23 -8.30 -5.32
N MET A 146 -2.71 -8.91 -6.38
CA MET A 146 -2.62 -10.38 -6.46
C MET A 146 -1.69 -10.92 -5.36
N ALA A 147 -0.52 -10.32 -5.17
CA ALA A 147 0.46 -10.81 -4.20
C ALA A 147 -0.01 -10.64 -2.75
N THR A 148 -0.70 -9.53 -2.43
CA THR A 148 -1.27 -9.29 -1.09
C THR A 148 -2.33 -10.33 -0.72
N SER A 149 -3.09 -10.83 -1.70
CA SER A 149 -4.10 -11.88 -1.48
C SER A 149 -3.50 -13.24 -1.06
N GLY A 150 -2.22 -13.48 -1.35
CA GLY A 150 -1.53 -14.74 -1.03
C GLY A 150 -0.99 -14.83 0.40
N ILE A 151 -1.13 -13.78 1.22
CA ILE A 151 -0.48 -13.68 2.53
C ILE A 151 -1.22 -14.49 3.59
N THR A 152 -2.54 -14.58 3.47
CA THR A 152 -3.40 -15.23 4.46
C THR A 152 -3.30 -16.74 4.37
N THR A 153 -3.20 -17.40 5.52
CA THR A 153 -3.24 -18.86 5.64
C THR A 153 -4.66 -19.34 5.87
N SER A 154 -4.97 -20.56 5.43
CA SER A 154 -6.33 -21.11 5.56
C SER A 154 -6.47 -21.96 6.81
N TYR A 155 -7.42 -21.61 7.68
CA TYR A 155 -7.73 -22.38 8.88
C TYR A 155 -8.21 -23.81 8.56
N ALA A 156 -8.84 -24.03 7.41
CA ALA A 156 -9.30 -25.34 6.96
C ALA A 156 -8.17 -26.39 6.92
N ILE A 157 -6.96 -25.95 6.55
CA ILE A 157 -5.78 -26.79 6.45
C ILE A 157 -5.35 -27.30 7.84
N GLN A 158 -5.43 -26.45 8.86
CA GLN A 158 -5.12 -26.85 10.24
C GLN A 158 -6.10 -27.93 10.75
N VAL A 159 -7.40 -27.77 10.47
CA VAL A 159 -8.43 -28.76 10.86
C VAL A 159 -8.17 -30.13 10.21
N ILE A 160 -7.88 -30.16 8.91
CA ILE A 160 -7.55 -31.40 8.20
C ILE A 160 -6.30 -32.05 8.80
N THR A 161 -5.27 -31.25 9.11
CA THR A 161 -4.03 -31.74 9.70
C THR A 161 -4.27 -32.36 11.09
N VAL A 162 -5.06 -31.71 11.95
CA VAL A 162 -5.45 -32.27 13.27
C VAL A 162 -6.27 -33.55 13.11
N GLN A 163 -7.23 -33.58 12.19
CA GLN A 163 -8.03 -34.78 11.91
C GLN A 163 -7.16 -35.97 11.46
N ARG A 164 -6.15 -35.69 10.64
CA ARG A 164 -5.22 -36.71 10.16
C ARG A 164 -4.30 -37.23 11.25
N ILE A 165 -3.77 -36.37 12.12
CA ILE A 165 -2.81 -36.73 13.17
C ILE A 165 -3.47 -37.38 14.38
N TYR A 166 -4.57 -36.81 14.88
CA TYR A 166 -5.19 -37.25 16.14
C TYR A 166 -6.27 -38.32 15.95
N TYR A 167 -7.03 -38.26 14.86
CA TYR A 167 -8.17 -39.15 14.62
C TYR A 167 -7.89 -40.23 13.56
N ASN A 168 -6.69 -40.27 12.97
CA ASN A 168 -6.28 -41.21 11.90
C ASN A 168 -7.31 -41.33 10.77
N TYR A 169 -8.05 -40.25 10.50
CA TYR A 169 -9.09 -40.24 9.49
C TYR A 169 -8.55 -39.69 8.17
N TYR A 170 -8.58 -40.52 7.13
CA TYR A 170 -8.04 -40.19 5.81
C TYR A 170 -9.14 -39.71 4.88
N ASN A 171 -9.18 -38.41 4.62
CA ASN A 171 -9.98 -37.85 3.55
C ASN A 171 -9.33 -38.14 2.19
N THR A 172 -10.14 -38.43 1.17
CA THR A 172 -9.65 -38.42 -0.22
C THR A 172 -9.15 -37.02 -0.56
N HIS A 173 -8.11 -36.93 -1.41
CA HIS A 173 -7.50 -35.64 -1.77
C HIS A 173 -8.53 -34.66 -2.36
N VAL A 174 -9.48 -35.16 -3.15
CA VAL A 174 -10.57 -34.35 -3.74
C VAL A 174 -11.46 -33.75 -2.65
N ASN A 175 -11.86 -34.54 -1.65
CA ASN A 175 -12.71 -34.05 -0.55
C ASN A 175 -11.97 -33.01 0.30
N ALA A 176 -10.67 -33.20 0.53
CA ALA A 176 -9.85 -32.23 1.26
C ALA A 176 -9.75 -30.89 0.53
N ILE A 177 -9.48 -30.89 -0.78
CA ILE A 177 -9.41 -29.67 -1.59
C ILE A 177 -10.76 -28.96 -1.62
N LEU A 178 -11.86 -29.70 -1.81
CA LEU A 178 -13.21 -29.13 -1.84
C LEU A 178 -13.58 -28.52 -0.49
N PHE A 179 -13.24 -29.18 0.62
CA PHE A 179 -13.47 -28.67 1.97
C PHE A 179 -12.72 -27.35 2.22
N ILE A 180 -11.45 -27.28 1.82
CA ILE A 180 -10.63 -26.05 1.92
C ILE A 180 -11.28 -24.93 1.10
N LEU A 181 -11.71 -25.21 -0.14
CA LEU A 181 -12.35 -24.22 -1.00
C LEU A 181 -13.64 -23.69 -0.40
N VAL A 182 -14.51 -24.56 0.13
CA VAL A 182 -15.78 -24.18 0.75
C VAL A 182 -15.56 -23.29 1.97
N ILE A 183 -14.63 -23.65 2.87
CA ILE A 183 -14.35 -22.85 4.07
C ILE A 183 -13.82 -21.46 3.71
N ASN A 184 -12.89 -21.38 2.76
CA ASN A 184 -12.33 -20.08 2.36
C ASN A 184 -13.37 -19.21 1.63
N LEU A 185 -14.26 -19.81 0.82
CA LEU A 185 -15.33 -19.07 0.15
C LEU A 185 -16.39 -18.57 1.16
N LEU A 186 -16.76 -19.39 2.14
CA LEU A 186 -17.65 -18.99 3.21
C LEU A 186 -17.06 -17.88 4.07
N ALA A 187 -15.76 -17.95 4.35
CA ALA A 187 -15.04 -16.89 5.07
C ALA A 187 -15.06 -15.57 4.30
N PHE A 188 -14.89 -15.59 2.98
CA PHE A 188 -15.05 -14.40 2.15
C PHE A 188 -16.50 -13.89 2.11
N SER A 189 -17.48 -14.80 2.18
CA SER A 189 -18.90 -14.43 2.13
C SER A 189 -19.42 -13.78 3.42
N ILE A 190 -18.83 -14.10 4.57
CA ILE A 190 -19.24 -13.57 5.88
C ILE A 190 -18.51 -12.26 6.24
N SER A 191 -17.32 -12.04 5.68
CA SER A 191 -16.49 -10.86 5.90
C SER A 191 -16.99 -9.64 5.14
#